data_AF-A0A2A3L8V7-F1
#
_entry.id   AF-A0A2A3L8V7-F1
#
_cell.length_a   1.000
_cell.length_b   1.000
_cell.length_c   1.000
_cell.angle_alpha   90.00
_cell.angle_beta   90.00
_cell.angle_gamma   90.00
#
_symmetry.space_group_name_H-M   'P 1'
#
loop_
_entity.id
_entity.type
_entity.pdbx_description
1 polymer ?
#
loop_
_entity_poly.entity_id
_entity_poly.type
_entity_poly.pdbx_seq_one_letter_code
_entity_poly.pdbx_strand_id
1 'polypeptide(L)'
;MNFNPSHSGPSGGAFRAPTPAAGPSGDAAPTERLTSIRQPGGPRVPSAPPANQAGRTQRTRRTVDLPAATHRALDIWQREAADRLGVARVTGQEVLTALIDQLLVDPKLTAQITRAIKERR
;
A
#
# COMPACT_ATOMS: atom_id res chain seq x y z
N MET A 1 -32.16 -46.93 -26.43
CA MET A 1 -30.92 -47.02 -27.22
C MET A 1 -29.73 -46.98 -26.28
N ASN A 2 -28.97 -48.08 -26.24
CA ASN A 2 -27.62 -48.25 -25.71
C ASN A 2 -26.68 -47.23 -26.42
N PHE A 3 -25.54 -46.74 -25.92
CA PHE A 3 -24.30 -47.47 -25.59
C PHE A 3 -23.35 -46.58 -24.79
N ASN A 4 -22.69 -47.15 -23.78
CA ASN A 4 -21.33 -46.78 -23.38
C ASN A 4 -20.35 -47.63 -24.21
N PRO A 5 -19.20 -47.09 -24.66
CA PRO A 5 -17.96 -47.79 -24.35
C PRO A 5 -16.74 -46.86 -24.14
N SER A 6 -16.06 -47.17 -23.02
CA SER A 6 -14.62 -47.27 -22.74
C SER A 6 -13.55 -46.96 -23.81
N HIS A 7 -12.36 -46.69 -23.26
CA HIS A 7 -10.99 -46.79 -23.79
C HIS A 7 -10.36 -45.56 -24.46
N SER A 8 -9.30 -45.01 -23.83
CA SER A 8 -7.91 -45.08 -24.33
C SER A 8 -6.98 -44.16 -23.53
N GLY A 9 -6.02 -44.74 -22.79
CA GLY A 9 -4.71 -44.09 -22.57
C GLY A 9 -3.86 -44.24 -23.85
N PRO A 10 -2.74 -43.50 -24.01
CA PRO A 10 -1.54 -43.83 -23.23
C PRO A 10 -0.57 -42.67 -22.89
N SER A 11 0.31 -42.97 -21.93
CA SER A 11 1.76 -42.69 -21.86
C SER A 11 2.36 -41.37 -22.37
N GLY A 12 2.96 -40.64 -21.42
CA GLY A 12 4.39 -40.34 -21.39
C GLY A 12 5.01 -39.47 -22.49
N GLY A 13 5.59 -38.33 -22.09
CA GLY A 13 6.70 -37.76 -22.86
C GLY A 13 6.84 -36.25 -22.84
N ALA A 14 7.90 -35.80 -22.17
CA ALA A 14 8.74 -34.66 -22.53
C ALA A 14 8.17 -33.24 -22.45
N PHE A 15 8.55 -32.58 -21.35
CA PHE A 15 8.84 -31.15 -21.30
C PHE A 15 9.76 -30.77 -22.48
N ARG A 16 9.29 -29.92 -23.38
CA ARG A 16 10.11 -29.31 -24.42
C ARG A 16 10.11 -27.79 -24.23
N ALA A 17 11.22 -27.28 -23.72
CA ALA A 17 11.54 -25.86 -23.76
C ALA A 17 11.84 -25.44 -25.21
N PRO A 18 11.35 -24.29 -25.70
CA PRO A 18 11.84 -23.73 -26.94
C PRO A 18 13.18 -23.02 -26.69
N THR A 19 14.24 -23.58 -27.25
CA THR A 19 15.52 -22.92 -27.51
C THR A 19 15.32 -21.89 -28.63
N PRO A 20 15.84 -20.65 -28.52
CA PRO A 20 16.02 -19.80 -29.69
C PRO A 20 17.50 -19.77 -30.07
N ALA A 21 17.83 -20.27 -31.26
CA ALA A 21 19.13 -20.05 -31.90
C ALA A 21 18.90 -19.61 -33.36
N ALA A 22 19.34 -18.38 -33.65
CA ALA A 22 19.74 -17.76 -34.93
C ALA A 22 18.83 -17.97 -36.16
N GLY A 23 18.15 -16.98 -36.77
CA GLY A 23 18.49 -15.62 -37.22
C GLY A 23 18.01 -15.49 -38.69
N PRO A 24 18.24 -14.42 -39.47
CA PRO A 24 18.25 -12.97 -39.21
C PRO A 24 17.14 -12.24 -40.01
N SER A 25 16.74 -11.02 -39.63
CA SER A 25 16.34 -9.93 -40.55
C SER A 25 15.69 -8.78 -39.80
N GLY A 26 16.14 -7.56 -40.10
CA GLY A 26 15.36 -6.34 -39.88
C GLY A 26 15.86 -5.48 -38.72
N ASP A 27 16.71 -4.51 -39.06
CA ASP A 27 16.83 -3.21 -38.40
C ASP A 27 17.43 -3.17 -36.98
N ALA A 28 18.76 -3.34 -36.90
CA ALA A 28 19.53 -3.00 -35.71
C ALA A 28 20.21 -1.64 -35.91
N ALA A 29 19.65 -0.61 -35.28
CA ALA A 29 20.29 0.69 -35.06
C ALA A 29 21.66 0.51 -34.35
N PRO A 30 22.69 1.30 -34.70
CA PRO A 30 23.98 1.21 -34.03
C PRO A 30 23.86 1.88 -32.65
N THR A 31 23.54 1.12 -31.61
CA THR A 31 23.69 1.60 -30.23
C THR A 31 25.16 1.47 -29.84
N GLU A 32 25.91 2.53 -30.11
CA GLU A 32 27.28 2.68 -29.64
C GLU A 32 27.31 2.62 -28.10
N ARG A 33 27.91 1.54 -27.59
CA ARG A 33 28.22 1.35 -26.19
C ARG A 33 29.46 2.15 -25.82
N LEU A 34 29.28 3.26 -25.12
CA LEU A 34 30.36 3.92 -24.38
C LEU A 34 30.30 3.59 -22.90
N THR A 35 31.05 2.56 -22.54
CA THR A 35 31.56 2.32 -21.20
C THR A 35 32.66 3.35 -20.92
N SER A 36 32.48 4.25 -19.96
CA SER A 36 33.56 4.94 -19.24
C SER A 36 32.97 5.56 -17.96
N ILE A 37 33.15 4.92 -16.79
CA ILE A 37 34.28 5.13 -15.89
C ILE A 37 34.28 6.55 -15.32
N ARG A 38 33.67 6.69 -14.14
CA ARG A 38 34.19 7.33 -12.92
C ARG A 38 35.00 8.62 -13.12
N GLN A 39 34.50 9.75 -12.58
CA GLN A 39 35.16 10.69 -11.63
C GLN A 39 34.41 12.04 -11.57
N PRO A 40 34.71 12.98 -10.64
CA PRO A 40 34.38 12.98 -9.21
C PRO A 40 33.65 14.28 -8.79
N GLY A 41 33.36 14.45 -7.51
CA GLY A 41 32.50 15.51 -6.96
C GLY A 41 32.87 16.96 -7.30
N GLY A 42 31.86 17.73 -7.72
CA GLY A 42 31.83 19.18 -7.58
C GLY A 42 30.97 19.57 -6.37
N PRO A 43 31.32 20.61 -5.59
CA PRO A 43 30.53 21.04 -4.45
C PRO A 43 29.16 21.51 -4.91
N ARG A 44 28.10 20.81 -4.47
CA ARG A 44 26.72 21.26 -4.66
C ARG A 44 26.54 22.51 -3.80
N VAL A 45 26.52 23.68 -4.44
CA VAL A 45 26.00 24.90 -3.84
C VAL A 45 24.60 24.61 -3.28
N PRO A 46 24.33 24.81 -1.99
CA PRO A 46 22.98 24.68 -1.47
C PRO A 46 22.18 25.88 -1.99
N SER A 47 21.45 25.67 -3.08
CA SER A 47 20.42 26.60 -3.53
C SER A 47 19.49 26.90 -2.35
N ALA A 48 19.35 28.18 -2.05
CA ALA A 48 18.58 28.70 -0.93
C ALA A 48 17.18 28.07 -0.83
N PRO A 49 16.65 27.86 0.40
CA PRO A 49 15.30 27.33 0.57
C PRO A 49 14.29 28.30 -0.05
N PRO A 50 13.29 27.83 -0.82
CA PRO A 50 12.26 28.70 -1.35
C PRO A 50 11.45 29.28 -0.19
N ALA A 51 11.64 30.58 0.03
CA ALA A 51 10.84 31.39 0.92
C ALA A 51 9.46 31.61 0.32
N ASN A 52 8.53 30.64 0.46
CA ASN A 52 7.09 30.90 0.48
C ASN A 52 6.26 29.66 0.87
N GLN A 53 6.20 29.30 2.16
CA GLN A 53 5.23 28.29 2.64
C GLN A 53 4.42 28.76 3.85
N ALA A 54 4.36 30.07 4.09
CA ALA A 54 3.46 30.66 5.07
C ALA A 54 2.02 30.53 4.56
N GLY A 55 1.35 29.44 4.93
CA GLY A 55 -0.05 29.20 4.55
C GLY A 55 -0.44 27.73 4.48
N ARG A 56 0.51 26.78 4.51
CA ARG A 56 0.17 25.37 4.69
C ARG A 56 0.09 25.07 6.18
N THR A 57 -1.14 24.96 6.70
CA THR A 57 -1.42 24.38 8.02
C THR A 57 -0.55 23.13 8.19
N GLN A 58 0.42 23.20 9.11
CA GLN A 58 1.37 22.12 9.29
C GLN A 58 0.62 20.92 9.87
N ARG A 59 0.45 19.87 9.06
CA ARG A 59 -0.27 18.68 9.49
C ARG A 59 0.62 17.85 10.41
N THR A 60 0.31 17.82 11.70
CA THR A 60 1.01 16.99 12.69
C THR A 60 0.63 15.53 12.50
N ARG A 61 1.64 14.64 12.39
CA ARG A 61 1.46 13.19 12.33
C ARG A 61 1.55 12.60 13.73
N ARG A 62 0.57 11.79 14.11
CA ARG A 62 0.58 11.00 15.34
C ARG A 62 0.48 9.52 15.00
N THR A 63 1.46 8.74 15.44
CA THR A 63 1.47 7.28 15.28
C THR A 63 0.92 6.65 16.55
N VAL A 64 0.18 5.55 16.41
CA VAL A 64 -0.35 4.77 17.53
C VAL A 64 0.06 3.32 17.29
N ASP A 65 0.60 2.68 18.31
CA ASP A 65 0.90 1.26 18.29
C ASP A 65 -0.35 0.48 18.69
N LEU A 66 -0.92 -0.26 17.75
CA LEU A 66 -2.06 -1.13 17.98
C LEU A 66 -1.64 -2.59 17.80
N PRO A 67 -2.07 -3.51 18.69
CA PRO A 67 -1.93 -4.94 18.44
C PRO A 67 -2.60 -5.34 17.12
N ALA A 68 -2.04 -6.34 16.43
CA ALA A 68 -2.55 -6.79 15.13
C ALA A 68 -4.03 -7.19 15.16
N ALA A 69 -4.48 -7.80 16.28
CA ALA A 69 -5.89 -8.13 16.50
C ALA A 69 -6.80 -6.87 16.52
N THR A 70 -6.37 -5.81 17.21
CA THR A 70 -7.11 -4.54 17.27
C THR A 70 -7.13 -3.85 15.90
N HIS A 71 -6.02 -3.88 15.18
CA HIS A 71 -5.96 -3.33 13.82
C HIS A 71 -6.92 -4.06 12.87
N ARG A 72 -6.99 -5.39 12.95
CA ARG A 72 -7.95 -6.19 12.17
C ARG A 72 -9.41 -5.88 12.52
N ALA A 73 -9.71 -5.74 13.82
CA ALA A 73 -11.05 -5.39 14.26
C ALA A 73 -11.48 -4.02 13.74
N LEU A 74 -10.56 -3.05 13.71
CA LEU A 74 -10.81 -1.73 13.13
C LEU A 74 -11.11 -1.81 11.64
N ASP A 75 -10.32 -2.55 10.87
CA ASP A 75 -10.50 -2.71 9.41
C ASP A 75 -11.89 -3.29 9.05
N ILE A 76 -12.32 -4.32 9.80
CA ILE A 76 -13.66 -4.91 9.65
C ILE A 76 -14.74 -3.87 9.93
N TRP A 77 -14.61 -3.15 11.06
CA TRP A 77 -15.56 -2.12 11.43
C TRP A 77 -15.64 -0.99 10.39
N GLN A 78 -14.51 -0.60 9.79
CA GLN A 78 -14.48 0.44 8.75
C GLN A 78 -15.24 0.03 7.50
N ARG A 79 -15.16 -1.24 7.10
CA ARG A 79 -15.93 -1.77 5.98
C ARG A 79 -17.43 -1.74 6.28
N GLU A 80 -17.82 -2.14 7.48
CA GLU A 80 -19.23 -2.06 7.91
C GLU A 80 -19.72 -0.61 8.02
N ALA A 81 -18.90 0.30 8.54
CA ALA A 81 -19.23 1.71 8.64
C ALA A 81 -19.38 2.34 7.25
N ALA A 82 -18.51 1.97 6.30
CA ALA A 82 -18.60 2.43 4.91
C ALA A 82 -19.91 1.98 4.26
N ASP A 83 -20.30 0.71 4.46
CA ASP A 83 -21.57 0.17 3.98
C ASP A 83 -22.78 0.92 4.54
N ARG A 84 -22.81 1.17 5.86
CA ARG A 84 -23.89 1.92 6.53
C ARG A 84 -23.98 3.38 6.09
N LEU A 85 -22.84 4.01 5.83
CA LEU A 85 -22.77 5.40 5.37
C LEU A 85 -23.00 5.53 3.85
N GLY A 86 -23.03 4.42 3.11
CA GLY A 86 -23.12 4.42 1.65
C GLY A 86 -21.89 4.97 0.94
N VAL A 87 -20.72 4.96 1.60
CA VAL A 87 -19.45 5.47 1.03
C VAL A 87 -18.55 4.32 0.60
N ALA A 88 -17.67 4.58 -0.36
CA ALA A 88 -16.77 3.54 -0.88
C ALA A 88 -15.74 3.04 0.13
N ARG A 89 -15.28 3.90 1.05
CA ARG A 89 -14.32 3.55 2.10
C ARG A 89 -14.37 4.55 3.25
N VAL A 90 -14.10 4.07 4.45
CA VAL A 90 -13.82 4.88 5.64
C VAL A 90 -12.37 4.63 6.02
N THR A 91 -11.54 5.67 6.02
CA THR A 91 -10.10 5.55 6.32
C THR A 91 -9.82 5.61 7.81
N GLY A 92 -8.70 5.00 8.26
CA GLY A 92 -8.31 5.02 9.69
C GLY A 92 -8.09 6.44 10.21
N GLN A 93 -7.63 7.31 9.31
CA GLN A 93 -7.48 8.72 9.60
C GLN A 93 -8.82 9.39 9.91
N GLU A 94 -9.86 9.18 9.09
CA GLU A 94 -11.19 9.78 9.33
C GLU A 94 -11.76 9.32 10.66
N VAL A 95 -11.62 8.05 10.99
CA VAL A 95 -12.05 7.49 12.28
C VAL A 95 -11.32 8.16 13.43
N LEU A 96 -9.98 8.25 13.36
CA LEU A 96 -9.18 8.87 14.42
C LEU A 96 -9.49 10.36 14.56
N THR A 97 -9.64 11.09 13.45
CA THR A 97 -10.00 12.51 13.48
C THR A 97 -11.37 12.72 14.12
N ALA A 98 -12.38 11.93 13.74
CA ALA A 98 -13.72 12.03 14.32
C ALA A 98 -13.73 11.69 15.81
N LEU A 99 -13.00 10.65 16.23
CA LEU A 99 -12.87 10.28 17.64
C LEU A 99 -12.20 11.38 18.47
N ILE A 100 -11.16 12.03 17.93
CA ILE A 100 -10.49 13.14 18.60
C ILE A 100 -11.43 14.35 18.71
N ASP A 101 -12.14 14.68 17.63
CA ASP A 101 -13.09 15.80 17.63
C ASP A 101 -14.19 15.59 18.68
N GLN A 102 -14.79 14.39 18.72
CA GLN A 102 -15.76 14.03 19.75
C GLN A 102 -15.15 14.04 21.16
N LEU A 103 -13.91 13.60 21.33
CA LEU A 103 -13.23 13.63 22.62
C LEU A 103 -13.06 15.06 23.15
N LEU A 104 -12.85 16.04 22.27
CA LEU A 104 -12.64 17.43 22.67
C LEU A 104 -13.95 18.19 22.95
N VAL A 105 -15.08 17.72 22.41
CA VAL A 105 -16.39 18.37 22.56
C VAL A 105 -17.28 17.69 23.60
N ASP A 106 -17.20 16.36 23.74
CA ASP A 106 -18.07 15.57 24.61
C ASP A 106 -17.40 15.26 25.98
N PRO A 107 -17.87 15.85 27.09
CA PRO A 107 -17.30 15.63 28.42
C PRO A 107 -17.57 14.22 28.96
N LYS A 108 -18.64 13.55 28.51
CA LYS A 108 -18.95 12.17 28.90
C LYS A 108 -17.99 11.21 28.22
N LEU A 109 -17.66 11.42 26.95
CA LEU A 109 -16.64 10.63 26.25
C LEU A 109 -15.27 10.83 26.90
N THR A 110 -14.92 12.06 27.26
CA THR A 110 -13.69 12.37 28.01
C THR A 110 -13.61 11.60 29.33
N ALA A 111 -14.68 11.60 30.12
CA ALA A 111 -14.73 10.89 31.40
C ALA A 111 -14.59 9.37 31.22
N GLN A 112 -15.25 8.81 30.20
CA GLN A 112 -15.16 7.38 29.86
C GLN A 112 -13.74 6.97 29.47
N ILE A 113 -13.09 7.72 28.57
CA ILE A 113 -11.71 7.44 28.16
C ILE A 113 -10.74 7.61 29.33
N THR A 114 -10.92 8.65 30.14
CA THR A 114 -10.09 8.88 31.34
C THR A 114 -10.20 7.71 32.31
N ARG A 115 -11.41 7.17 32.54
CA ARG A 115 -11.63 5.99 33.37
C ARG A 115 -10.97 4.75 32.79
N ALA A 116 -11.13 4.50 31.49
CA ALA A 116 -10.50 3.35 30.82
C ALA A 116 -8.96 3.41 30.88
N ILE A 117 -8.37 4.60 30.76
CA ILE A 117 -6.92 4.80 30.91
C ILE A 117 -6.48 4.49 32.35
N LYS A 118 -7.25 4.95 33.37
CA LYS A 118 -6.94 4.66 34.78
C LYS A 118 -7.00 3.17 35.10
N GLU A 119 -7.94 2.43 34.53
CA GLU A 119 -8.09 0.99 34.77
C GLU A 119 -6.94 0.15 34.17
N ARG A 120 -6.28 0.67 33.14
CA ARG A 120 -5.19 -0.02 32.43
C ARG A 120 -3.78 0.31 32.97
N ARG A 121 -3.68 1.29 33.87
CA ARG A 121 -2.43 1.75 34.49
C ARG A 121 -2.25 1.15 35.87
#